data_AF-A0A4S2N8P9-F1
#
_entry.id   AF-A0A4S2N8P9-F1
#
_cell.length_a   1.000
_cell.length_b   1.000
_cell.length_c   1.000
_cell.angle_alpha   90.00
_cell.angle_beta   90.00
_cell.angle_gamma   90.00
#
_symmetry.space_group_name_H-M   'P 1'
#
loop_
_entity.id
_entity.type
_entity.pdbx_description
1 polymer ?
#
loop_
_entity_poly.entity_id
_entity_poly.type
_entity_poly.pdbx_seq_one_letter_code
_entity_poly.pdbx_strand_id
1 'polypeptide(L)' 'CWQNYVDYHKCVNAKGEEFAPCKQFYYAFRSLCPNAWLERWDTQRENGTFPARLE' A
#
# COMPACT_ATOMS: atom_id res chain seq x y z
N CYS A 1 3.40 9.44 -3.62
CA CYS A 1 3.08 8.80 -2.33
C CYS A 1 1.86 7.87 -2.47
N TRP A 2 0.63 8.40 -2.55
CA TRP A 2 -0.62 7.60 -2.59
C TRP A 2 -0.60 6.43 -3.58
N GLN A 3 -0.25 6.70 -4.84
CA GLN A 3 -0.22 5.69 -5.89
C GLN A 3 0.69 4.50 -5.53
N ASN A 4 1.89 4.77 -4.99
CA ASN A 4 2.81 3.71 -4.56
C ASN A 4 2.25 2.87 -3.39
N TYR A 5 1.48 3.48 -2.49
CA TYR A 5 0.82 2.72 -1.42
C TYR A 5 -0.23 1.76 -1.99
N VAL A 6 -1.09 2.27 -2.88
CA VAL A 6 -2.11 1.44 -3.56
C VAL A 6 -1.45 0.34 -4.39
N ASP A 7 -0.41 0.66 -5.16
CA ASP A 7 0.28 -0.30 -6.03
C ASP A 7 1.02 -1.36 -5.25
N TYR A 8 1.62 -1.03 -4.10
CA TYR A 8 2.20 -2.02 -3.21
C TYR A 8 1.15 -3.05 -2.79
N HIS A 9 0.03 -2.61 -2.24
CA HIS A 9 -1.00 -3.53 -1.75
C HIS A 9 -1.67 -4.33 -2.88
N LYS A 10 -1.91 -3.73 -4.04
CA LYS A 10 -2.35 -4.47 -5.24
C LYS A 10 -1.35 -5.53 -5.66
N CYS A 11 -0.06 -5.18 -5.69
CA CYS A 11 1.01 -6.09 -6.09
C CYS A 11 1.11 -7.27 -5.10
N VAL A 12 1.05 -7.00 -3.80
CA VAL A 12 1.06 -8.05 -2.76
C VAL A 12 -0.17 -8.95 -2.86
N ASN A 13 -1.36 -8.41 -3.09
CA ASN A 13 -2.58 -9.22 -3.27
C ASN A 13 -2.50 -10.11 -4.51
N ALA A 14 -1.93 -9.61 -5.61
CA ALA A 14 -1.87 -10.33 -6.88
C ALA A 14 -0.70 -11.32 -7.00
N LYS A 15 0.44 -11.04 -6.35
CA LYS A 15 1.72 -11.76 -6.54
C LYS A 15 2.33 -12.32 -5.26
N GLY A 16 1.82 -11.91 -4.09
CA GLY A 16 2.39 -12.23 -2.79
C GLY A 16 3.44 -11.22 -2.33
N GLU A 17 3.67 -11.16 -1.02
CA GLU A 17 4.61 -10.24 -0.38
C GLU A 17 6.08 -10.51 -0.73
N GLU A 18 6.40 -11.78 -1.00
CA GLU A 18 7.75 -12.22 -1.37
C GLU A 18 8.14 -11.82 -2.80
N PHE A 19 7.20 -11.32 -3.61
CA PHE A 19 7.50 -10.89 -4.97
C PHE A 19 8.37 -9.62 -4.93
N ALA A 20 9.67 -9.79 -5.17
CA ALA A 20 10.68 -8.74 -5.05
C ALA A 20 10.30 -7.42 -5.76
N PRO A 21 9.65 -7.43 -6.95
CA PRO A 21 9.21 -6.19 -7.58
C PRO A 21 8.20 -5.38 -6.76
N CYS A 22 7.38 -5.96 -5.89
CA CYS A 22 6.46 -5.19 -5.05
C CYS A 22 7.21 -4.30 -4.04
N LYS A 23 8.43 -4.70 -3.63
CA LYS A 23 9.24 -3.95 -2.64
C LYS A 23 9.62 -2.55 -3.14
N GLN A 24 9.66 -2.32 -4.46
CA GLN A 24 9.90 -0.98 -5.01
C GLN A 24 8.84 0.02 -4.54
N PHE A 25 7.57 -0.38 -4.54
CA PHE A 25 6.45 0.45 -4.13
C PHE A 25 6.48 0.66 -2.62
N TYR A 26 6.83 -0.37 -1.86
CA TYR A 26 7.01 -0.30 -0.41
C TYR A 26 8.01 0.79 -0.01
N TYR A 27 9.23 0.74 -0.55
CA TYR A 27 10.25 1.74 -0.25
C TYR A 27 9.84 3.14 -0.73
N ALA A 28 9.17 3.22 -1.89
CA ALA A 28 8.72 4.49 -2.44
C ALA A 28 7.65 5.16 -1.57
N PHE A 29 6.62 4.43 -1.11
CA PHE A 29 5.59 5.04 -0.27
C PHE A 29 6.11 5.34 1.14
N ARG A 30 6.95 4.47 1.74
CA ARG A 30 7.52 4.73 3.08
C ARG A 30 8.43 5.96 3.10
N SER A 31 9.11 6.25 2.00
CA SER A 31 9.97 7.43 1.88
C SER A 31 9.20 8.72 1.56
N LEU A 32 8.10 8.62 0.81
CA LEU A 32 7.39 9.79 0.27
C LEU A 32 6.15 10.18 1.08
N CYS A 33 5.57 9.27 1.86
CA CYS A 33 4.31 9.49 2.54
C CYS A 33 4.49 9.97 3.98
N PRO A 34 3.71 10.96 4.44
CA PRO A 34 3.59 11.26 5.86
C PRO A 34 3.07 10.03 6.64
N ASN A 35 3.64 9.75 7.82
CA ASN A 35 3.23 8.60 8.65
C ASN A 35 1.73 8.64 9.00
N ALA A 36 1.18 9.82 9.31
CA ALA A 36 -0.24 10.00 9.61
C ALA A 36 -1.18 9.57 8.46
N TRP A 37 -0.71 9.66 7.22
CA TRP A 37 -1.49 9.18 6.07
C TRP A 37 -1.46 7.65 5.99
N LEU A 38 -0.29 7.05 6.22
CA LEU A 38 -0.12 5.59 6.23
C LEU A 38 -1.01 4.97 7.32
N GLU A 39 -0.93 5.46 8.56
CA GLU A 39 -1.76 4.98 9.68
C GLU A 39 -3.26 5.06 9.39
N ARG A 40 -3.70 6.18 8.80
CA ARG A 40 -5.11 6.35 8.39
C ARG A 40 -5.51 5.33 7.34
N TRP A 41 -4.69 5.13 6.31
CA TRP A 41 -4.99 4.20 5.23
C TRP A 41 -4.93 2.74 5.69
N ASP A 42 -3.98 2.40 6.56
CA ASP A 42 -3.87 1.08 7.18
C ASP A 42 -5.13 0.76 7.99
N THR A 43 -5.57 1.70 8.84
CA THR A 43 -6.84 1.59 9.60
C THR A 43 -8.03 1.42 8.67
N GLN A 44 -8.09 2.16 7.57
CA GLN A 44 -9.17 2.02 6.58
C GLN A 44 -9.16 0.66 5.90
N ARG A 45 -7.98 0.10 5.58
CA ARG A 45 -7.86 -1.25 5.00
C ARG A 45 -8.29 -2.34 5.97
N GLU A 46 -7.83 -2.26 7.22
CA GLU A 46 -8.22 -3.21 8.28
C GLU A 46 -9.74 -3.19 8.54
N ASN A 47 -10.35 -2.00 8.50
CA ASN A 47 -11.80 -1.84 8.66
C ASN A 47 -12.62 -2.10 7.39
N GLY A 48 -12.00 -2.46 6.26
CA GLY A 48 -12.70 -2.67 4.99
C GLY A 48 -13.35 -1.40 4.40
N THR A 49 -12.92 -0.22 4.83
CA THR A 49 -13.44 1.09 4.38
C THR A 49 -12.46 1.84 3.47
N PHE A 50 -11.43 1.16 2.98
CA PHE A 50 -10.42 1.76 2.12
C PHE A 50 -11.03 2.17 0.77
N PRO A 51 -10.82 3.43 0.31
CA PRO A 51 -11.57 3.98 -0.82
C PRO A 51 -11.10 3.46 -2.19
N ALA A 52 -9.97 2.76 -2.27
CA ALA A 52 -9.44 2.21 -3.51
C ALA A 52 -9.59 0.69 -3.55
N ARG A 53 -9.88 0.17 -4.75
CA ARG A 53 -9.89 -1.28 -5.02
C ARG A 53 -8.46 -1.82 -5.02
N LEU A 54 -8.23 -2.90 -4.29
CA LEU A 54 -6.93 -3.57 -4.16
C LEU A 54 -6.92 -4.98 -4.79
N GLU A 55 -8.00 -5.33 -5.49
CA GLU A 55 -8.14 -6.53 -6.33
C GLU A 55 -7.63 -6.27 -7.76
#